data_AF-A0A1B6GPT0-F1
#
_entry.id   AF-A0A1B6GPT0-F1
#
_cell.length_a   1.000
_cell.length_b   1.000
_cell.length_c   1.000
_cell.angle_alpha   90.00
_cell.angle_beta   90.00
_cell.angle_gamma   90.00
#
_symmetry.space_group_name_H-M   'P 1'
#
loop_
_entity.id
_entity.type
_entity.pdbx_description
1 polymer ?
#
loop_
_entity_poly.entity_id
_entity_poly.type
_entity_poly.pdbx_seq_one_letter_code
_entity_poly.pdbx_strand_id
1 'polypeptide(L)'
;SLNTECKNIFPQVKKAALKCSKMINKQLTCGHIREIPCSLYNETNLPCFVEIEKTLACGHTKKVQCFESSDLEGYNERAHGDETKTSIDPFGAIFLCEMKCSRDLPCGHKCQKMCHELCKCTELLQKKLSCHHTVQYRCGTEKKNITCDQPCELLLTCGHTCSATCGQKCSAKCNTLVEFTSELQCGHNKVIAPCYLKNIAQDDPDLYKSYLSGYCEAVCG
;
A
#
# COMPACT_ATOMS: atom_id res chain seq x y z
N SER A 1 -72.57 -44.58 48.59
CA SER A 1 -71.84 -43.79 47.59
C SER A 1 -70.36 -44.07 47.68
N LEU A 2 -69.84 -44.69 46.61
CA LEU A 2 -68.46 -44.76 46.10
C LEU A 2 -67.27 -44.55 47.07
N ASN A 3 -66.58 -45.66 47.36
CA ASN A 3 -65.15 -45.71 47.61
C ASN A 3 -64.36 -45.17 46.40
N THR A 4 -63.27 -44.44 46.63
CA THR A 4 -61.93 -44.75 46.10
C THR A 4 -60.89 -43.77 46.63
N GLU A 5 -59.80 -44.33 47.17
CA GLU A 5 -58.54 -43.66 47.51
C GLU A 5 -57.95 -42.94 46.28
N CYS A 6 -57.43 -41.72 46.46
CA CYS A 6 -56.51 -41.13 45.49
C CYS A 6 -55.09 -41.13 46.05
N LYS A 7 -54.37 -42.20 45.69
CA LYS A 7 -52.93 -42.35 45.86
C LYS A 7 -52.21 -41.37 44.93
N ASN A 8 -51.89 -40.17 45.41
CA ASN A 8 -50.84 -39.38 44.77
C ASN A 8 -49.49 -39.75 45.39
N ILE A 9 -48.97 -40.88 44.90
CA ILE A 9 -47.55 -41.18 44.87
C ILE A 9 -46.91 -40.02 44.11
N PHE A 10 -46.25 -39.10 44.81
CA PHE A 10 -45.36 -38.14 44.17
C PHE A 10 -44.34 -38.95 43.36
N PRO A 11 -44.29 -38.84 42.03
CA PRO A 11 -43.15 -39.39 41.34
C PRO A 11 -41.99 -38.49 41.77
N GLN A 12 -41.05 -39.06 42.54
CA GLN A 12 -39.74 -38.49 42.84
C GLN A 12 -38.92 -38.40 41.54
N VAL A 13 -39.46 -37.76 40.51
CA VAL A 13 -38.75 -37.41 39.28
C VAL A 13 -37.89 -36.21 39.63
N LYS A 14 -36.70 -36.53 40.14
CA LYS A 14 -35.47 -35.75 40.03
C LYS A 14 -35.71 -34.23 39.95
N LYS A 15 -35.90 -33.60 41.12
CA LYS A 15 -35.80 -32.14 41.32
C LYS A 15 -34.50 -31.53 40.73
N ALA A 16 -33.51 -32.36 40.39
CA ALA A 16 -32.24 -31.95 39.79
C ALA A 16 -32.29 -31.57 38.30
N ALA A 17 -33.40 -31.79 37.58
CA ALA A 17 -33.43 -31.60 36.12
C ALA A 17 -34.35 -30.48 35.60
N LEU A 18 -35.17 -29.86 36.46
CA LEU A 18 -36.06 -28.76 36.06
C LEU A 18 -35.31 -27.42 36.15
N LYS A 19 -34.52 -27.10 35.13
CA LYS A 19 -33.91 -25.77 34.97
C LYS A 19 -34.94 -24.82 34.35
N CYS A 20 -35.12 -23.65 34.95
CA CYS A 20 -36.02 -22.62 34.43
C CYS A 20 -35.41 -21.95 33.19
N SER A 21 -36.06 -22.07 32.03
CA SER A 21 -35.63 -21.46 30.76
C SER A 21 -36.22 -20.08 30.49
N LYS A 22 -36.95 -19.48 31.45
CA LYS A 22 -37.51 -18.14 31.30
C LYS A 22 -36.38 -17.12 31.15
N MET A 23 -36.46 -16.28 30.13
CA MET A 23 -35.52 -15.17 29.93
C MET A 23 -35.77 -14.07 30.96
N ILE A 24 -34.71 -13.59 31.59
CA ILE A 24 -34.73 -12.53 32.61
C ILE A 24 -33.57 -11.56 32.37
N ASN A 25 -33.77 -10.29 32.74
CA ASN A 25 -32.73 -9.27 32.71
C ASN A 25 -31.85 -9.37 33.96
N LYS A 26 -30.54 -9.56 33.80
CA LYS A 26 -29.55 -9.52 34.87
C LYS A 26 -28.56 -8.37 34.63
N GLN A 27 -28.30 -7.57 35.65
CA GLN A 27 -27.20 -6.61 35.65
C GLN A 27 -25.89 -7.35 35.93
N LEU A 28 -24.94 -7.28 35.01
CA LEU A 28 -23.61 -7.88 35.11
C LEU A 28 -22.68 -6.99 35.97
N THR A 29 -21.52 -7.52 36.37
CA THR A 29 -20.51 -6.78 37.16
C THR A 29 -19.97 -5.55 36.43
N CYS A 30 -19.94 -5.57 35.11
CA CYS A 30 -19.62 -4.40 34.28
C CYS A 30 -20.73 -3.33 34.25
N GLY A 31 -21.85 -3.53 34.98
CA GLY A 31 -22.98 -2.61 35.05
C GLY A 31 -24.01 -2.75 33.92
N HIS A 32 -23.69 -3.46 32.84
CA HIS A 32 -24.59 -3.69 31.71
C HIS A 32 -25.68 -4.73 32.00
N ILE A 33 -26.83 -4.60 31.33
CA ILE A 33 -27.95 -5.53 31.44
C ILE A 33 -27.85 -6.57 30.31
N ARG A 34 -27.97 -7.85 30.66
CA ARG A 34 -28.04 -8.96 29.70
C ARG A 34 -29.27 -9.83 29.94
N GLU A 35 -29.96 -10.19 28.87
CA GLU A 35 -31.05 -11.16 28.93
C GLU A 35 -30.45 -12.58 29.00
N ILE A 36 -30.78 -13.33 30.06
CA ILE A 36 -30.25 -14.69 30.29
C ILE A 36 -31.38 -15.64 30.72
N PRO A 37 -31.25 -16.95 30.47
CA PRO A 37 -32.13 -17.94 31.08
C PRO A 37 -32.02 -17.88 32.61
N CYS A 38 -33.15 -17.95 33.30
CA CYS A 38 -33.23 -17.96 34.77
C CYS A 38 -32.32 -19.02 35.41
N SER A 39 -32.10 -20.16 34.73
CA SER A 39 -31.15 -21.19 35.16
C SER A 39 -29.70 -20.72 35.32
N LEU A 40 -29.30 -19.64 34.64
CA LEU A 40 -27.95 -19.06 34.70
C LEU A 40 -27.86 -17.85 35.65
N TYR A 41 -28.92 -17.54 36.42
CA TYR A 41 -28.95 -16.34 37.27
C TYR A 41 -27.80 -16.31 38.30
N ASN A 42 -27.42 -17.47 38.84
CA ASN A 42 -26.35 -17.58 39.84
C ASN A 42 -24.94 -17.68 39.24
N GLU A 43 -24.81 -17.76 37.91
CA GLU A 43 -23.49 -17.79 37.25
C GLU A 43 -22.79 -16.45 37.40
N THR A 44 -21.55 -16.48 37.90
CA THR A 44 -20.76 -15.28 38.21
C THR A 44 -19.95 -14.76 37.02
N ASN A 45 -19.50 -15.66 36.13
CA ASN A 45 -18.62 -15.35 34.99
C ASN A 45 -19.38 -15.25 33.65
N LEU A 46 -20.50 -14.54 33.63
CA LEU A 46 -21.28 -14.36 32.40
C LEU A 46 -20.66 -13.24 31.53
N PRO A 47 -20.22 -13.51 30.29
CA PRO A 47 -19.60 -12.49 29.43
C PRO A 47 -20.61 -11.41 29.02
N CYS A 48 -20.17 -10.16 28.95
CA CYS A 48 -21.03 -9.08 28.47
C CYS A 48 -20.83 -8.87 26.95
N PHE A 49 -21.88 -9.09 26.16
CA PHE A 49 -21.86 -8.88 24.70
C PHE A 49 -22.32 -7.49 24.26
N VAL A 50 -22.57 -6.58 25.21
CA VAL A 50 -22.92 -5.19 24.89
C VAL A 50 -21.75 -4.54 24.15
N GLU A 51 -22.03 -3.94 23.00
CA GLU A 51 -21.07 -3.13 22.27
C GLU A 51 -20.82 -1.83 23.04
N ILE A 52 -19.55 -1.57 23.34
CA ILE A 52 -19.09 -0.36 24.01
C ILE A 52 -18.02 0.35 23.19
N GLU A 53 -17.88 1.65 23.39
CA GLU A 53 -16.80 2.42 22.77
C GLU A 53 -15.58 2.43 23.67
N LYS A 54 -14.44 1.94 23.16
CA LYS A 54 -13.17 1.94 23.86
C LYS A 54 -12.17 2.86 23.19
N THR A 55 -11.58 3.76 23.97
CA THR A 55 -10.51 4.63 23.51
C THR A 55 -9.18 3.86 23.49
N LEU A 56 -8.57 3.76 22.32
CA LEU A 56 -7.27 3.14 22.10
C LEU A 56 -6.14 4.11 22.51
N ALA A 57 -4.92 3.61 22.68
CA ALA A 57 -3.73 4.43 23.02
C ALA A 57 -3.38 5.51 21.97
N CYS A 58 -3.99 5.44 20.78
CA CYS A 58 -3.91 6.50 19.78
C CYS A 58 -4.87 7.67 20.03
N GLY A 59 -5.78 7.57 21.01
CA GLY A 59 -6.82 8.55 21.31
C GLY A 59 -8.12 8.35 20.53
N HIS A 60 -8.14 7.45 19.54
CA HIS A 60 -9.34 7.11 18.78
C HIS A 60 -10.21 6.08 19.50
N THR A 61 -11.52 6.12 19.26
CA THR A 61 -12.48 5.14 19.78
C THR A 61 -12.72 4.01 18.78
N LYS A 62 -12.87 2.78 19.28
CA LYS A 62 -13.32 1.60 18.53
C LYS A 62 -14.48 0.94 19.27
N LYS A 63 -15.48 0.46 18.53
CA LYS A 63 -16.57 -0.35 19.10
C LYS A 63 -16.06 -1.78 19.31
N VAL A 64 -16.16 -2.27 20.53
CA VAL A 64 -15.74 -3.62 20.95
C VAL A 64 -16.79 -4.23 21.87
N GLN A 65 -16.79 -5.55 22.02
CA GLN A 65 -17.70 -6.19 22.98
C GLN A 65 -17.17 -5.99 24.40
N CYS A 66 -18.04 -5.72 25.37
CA CYS A 66 -17.62 -5.39 26.73
C CYS A 66 -16.73 -6.46 27.39
N PHE A 67 -16.94 -7.75 27.11
CA PHE A 67 -16.04 -8.81 27.61
C PHE A 67 -14.63 -8.76 27.04
N GLU A 68 -14.41 -8.15 25.86
CA GLU A 68 -13.09 -7.97 25.23
C GLU A 68 -12.37 -6.72 25.77
N SER A 69 -13.07 -5.90 26.57
CA SER A 69 -12.59 -4.59 27.00
C SER A 69 -11.82 -4.60 28.32
N SER A 70 -11.88 -5.66 29.12
CA SER A 70 -11.31 -5.70 30.47
C SER A 70 -9.79 -5.59 30.48
N ASP A 71 -9.10 -5.93 29.38
CA ASP A 71 -7.67 -6.20 29.44
C ASP A 71 -6.85 -5.66 28.23
N LEU A 72 -7.32 -4.63 27.52
CA LEU A 72 -6.41 -3.90 26.62
C LEU A 72 -5.49 -3.01 27.47
N GLU A 73 -4.58 -3.64 28.21
CA GLU A 73 -3.39 -2.98 28.70
C GLU A 73 -2.55 -2.64 27.46
N GLY A 74 -2.47 -1.36 27.11
CA GLY A 74 -1.65 -0.93 25.99
C GLY A 74 -0.20 -1.31 26.27
N TYR A 75 0.35 -2.24 25.48
CA TYR A 75 1.79 -2.45 25.42
C TYR A 75 2.43 -1.19 24.83
N ASN A 76 2.78 -0.27 25.72
CA ASN A 76 3.56 0.92 25.40
C ASN A 76 5.02 0.57 25.62
N GLU A 77 5.64 -0.10 24.65
CA GLU A 77 7.09 0.06 24.55
C GLU A 77 7.40 1.46 24.04
N ARG A 78 8.41 2.04 24.68
CA ARG A 78 8.77 3.45 24.64
C ARG A 78 8.91 3.99 23.22
N ALA A 79 8.17 5.07 22.98
CA ALA A 79 8.70 6.36 22.55
C ALA A 79 9.63 6.40 21.31
N HIS A 80 9.12 7.11 20.29
CA HIS A 80 9.82 7.85 19.25
C HIS A 80 10.32 7.09 18.01
N GLY A 81 9.66 7.40 16.89
CA GLY A 81 10.13 7.08 15.54
C GLY A 81 9.45 5.85 14.96
N ASP A 82 8.51 6.09 14.05
CA ASP A 82 8.17 5.15 12.98
C ASP A 82 7.41 3.83 13.31
N GLU A 83 6.86 3.61 14.51
CA GLU A 83 6.16 2.32 14.79
C GLU A 83 4.65 2.44 15.04
N THR A 84 3.92 1.41 14.62
CA THR A 84 2.45 1.33 14.55
C THR A 84 1.85 1.14 15.94
N LYS A 85 0.86 1.95 16.34
CA LYS A 85 0.16 1.79 17.63
C LYS A 85 -0.80 0.60 17.55
N THR A 86 -0.36 -0.57 18.01
CA THR A 86 -1.16 -1.79 18.13
C THR A 86 -1.54 -2.04 19.59
N SER A 87 -2.82 -2.32 19.85
CA SER A 87 -3.26 -2.82 21.16
C SER A 87 -3.39 -4.33 21.08
N ILE A 88 -2.86 -5.08 22.03
CA ILE A 88 -2.93 -6.55 22.06
C ILE A 88 -3.76 -6.93 23.29
N ASP A 89 -4.71 -7.85 23.15
CA ASP A 89 -5.45 -8.39 24.30
C ASP A 89 -4.69 -9.55 24.97
N PRO A 90 -5.09 -10.02 26.18
CA PRO A 90 -4.40 -11.11 26.89
C PRO A 90 -4.45 -12.46 26.18
N PHE A 91 -5.33 -12.61 25.18
CA PHE A 91 -5.47 -13.79 24.36
C PHE A 91 -4.65 -13.70 23.06
N GLY A 92 -3.92 -12.60 22.87
CA GLY A 92 -3.05 -12.35 21.71
C GLY A 92 -3.76 -11.77 20.49
N ALA A 93 -5.01 -11.31 20.60
CA ALA A 93 -5.68 -10.66 19.49
C ALA A 93 -5.20 -9.21 19.33
N ILE A 94 -4.89 -8.85 18.09
CA ILE A 94 -4.36 -7.53 17.72
C ILE A 94 -5.52 -6.60 17.38
N PHE A 95 -5.72 -5.58 18.19
CA PHE A 95 -6.64 -4.47 17.97
C PHE A 95 -5.94 -3.33 17.21
N LEU A 96 -6.26 -3.24 15.92
CA LEU A 96 -5.81 -2.17 15.03
C LEU A 96 -6.81 -1.00 15.04
N CYS A 97 -6.25 0.21 15.04
CA CYS A 97 -7.02 1.44 14.83
C CYS A 97 -7.18 1.73 13.33
N GLU A 98 -8.40 1.57 12.84
CA GLU A 98 -8.78 1.77 11.43
C GLU A 98 -9.20 3.22 11.12
N MET A 99 -9.14 4.11 12.12
CA MET A 99 -9.40 5.53 11.91
C MET A 99 -8.28 6.18 11.10
N LYS A 100 -8.64 7.19 10.29
CA LYS A 100 -7.66 8.03 9.60
C LYS A 100 -6.70 8.65 10.61
N CYS A 101 -5.42 8.63 10.28
CA CYS A 101 -4.43 9.26 11.13
C CYS A 101 -4.59 10.79 11.12
N SER A 102 -4.66 11.41 12.29
CA SER A 102 -4.71 12.87 12.43
C SER A 102 -3.33 13.52 12.65
N ARG A 103 -2.24 12.76 12.51
CA ARG A 103 -0.87 13.25 12.76
C ARG A 103 -0.39 14.19 11.65
N ASP A 104 0.27 15.26 12.04
CA ASP A 104 1.10 16.06 11.15
C ASP A 104 2.52 15.46 11.09
N LEU A 105 3.06 15.33 9.87
CA LEU A 105 4.37 14.76 9.59
C LEU A 105 5.47 15.82 9.80
N PRO A 106 6.74 15.43 10.06
CA PRO A 106 7.85 16.39 10.23
C PRO A 106 8.06 17.32 9.03
N CYS A 107 7.65 16.91 7.83
CA CYS A 107 7.69 17.72 6.62
C CYS A 107 6.54 18.75 6.51
N GLY A 108 5.67 18.85 7.53
CA GLY A 108 4.54 19.78 7.58
C GLY A 108 3.24 19.29 6.92
N HIS A 109 3.24 18.11 6.28
CA HIS A 109 2.06 17.55 5.63
C HIS A 109 1.23 16.68 6.59
N LYS A 110 -0.07 16.54 6.32
CA LYS A 110 -0.95 15.64 7.08
C LYS A 110 -0.74 14.18 6.68
N CYS A 111 -0.71 13.27 7.65
CA CYS A 111 -0.62 11.85 7.35
C CYS A 111 -1.92 11.36 6.67
N GLN A 112 -1.80 10.73 5.51
CA GLN A 112 -2.94 10.21 4.73
C GLN A 112 -3.25 8.73 5.00
N LYS A 113 -2.49 8.10 5.90
CA LYS A 113 -2.60 6.69 6.24
C LYS A 113 -3.57 6.44 7.39
N MET A 114 -3.93 5.18 7.61
CA MET A 114 -4.66 4.77 8.81
C MET A 114 -3.77 4.89 10.04
N CYS A 115 -4.37 5.02 11.23
CA CYS A 115 -3.65 5.29 12.46
C CYS A 115 -2.66 4.15 12.82
N HIS A 116 -3.04 2.91 12.51
CA HIS A 116 -2.19 1.74 12.69
C HIS A 116 -1.12 1.56 11.60
N GLU A 117 -1.09 2.38 10.56
CA GLU A 117 -0.04 2.31 9.53
C GLU A 117 1.15 3.21 9.89
N LEU A 118 2.33 2.87 9.36
CA LEU A 118 3.49 3.77 9.40
C LEU A 118 3.20 5.04 8.59
N CYS A 119 3.37 6.19 9.23
CA CYS A 119 3.14 7.49 8.61
C CYS A 119 4.33 7.90 7.76
N LYS A 120 4.19 7.81 6.43
CA LYS A 120 5.17 8.31 5.46
C LYS A 120 4.51 9.33 4.54
N CYS A 121 5.22 10.42 4.25
CA CYS A 121 4.68 11.46 3.36
C CYS A 121 4.68 10.97 1.91
N THR A 122 3.49 10.88 1.32
CA THR A 122 3.27 10.48 -0.08
C THR A 122 3.00 11.65 -1.01
N GLU A 123 2.97 12.88 -0.49
CA GLU A 123 2.74 14.09 -1.29
C GLU A 123 3.77 14.23 -2.42
N LEU A 124 3.25 14.51 -3.61
CA LEU A 124 4.03 14.80 -4.80
C LEU A 124 4.30 16.31 -4.86
N LEU A 125 5.58 16.66 -4.78
CA LEU A 125 6.06 18.01 -4.90
C LEU A 125 6.59 18.25 -6.31
N GLN A 126 6.61 19.51 -6.73
CA GLN A 126 7.21 19.95 -7.99
C GLN A 126 8.44 20.79 -7.71
N LYS A 127 9.49 20.57 -8.50
CA LYS A 127 10.69 21.40 -8.46
C LYS A 127 11.16 21.71 -9.87
N LYS A 128 11.45 22.99 -10.13
CA LYS A 128 12.14 23.42 -11.33
C LYS A 128 13.64 23.18 -11.16
N LEU A 129 14.24 22.40 -12.06
CA LEU A 129 15.66 22.10 -12.08
C LEU A 129 16.46 23.21 -12.79
N SER A 130 17.78 23.17 -12.69
CA SER A 130 18.68 24.11 -13.37
C SER A 130 18.59 24.04 -14.89
N CYS A 131 18.23 22.88 -15.44
CA CYS A 131 17.90 22.70 -16.86
C CYS A 131 16.50 23.22 -17.23
N HIS A 132 15.86 24.00 -16.36
CA HIS A 132 14.54 24.61 -16.51
C HIS A 132 13.33 23.68 -16.60
N HIS A 133 13.53 22.36 -16.69
CA HIS A 133 12.47 21.37 -16.57
C HIS A 133 11.89 21.29 -15.16
N THR A 134 10.58 21.06 -15.08
CA THR A 134 9.89 20.82 -13.82
C THR A 134 9.66 19.33 -13.64
N VAL A 135 10.12 18.79 -12.51
CA VAL A 135 10.01 17.37 -12.18
C VAL A 135 9.15 17.18 -10.94
N GLN A 136 8.39 16.08 -10.92
CA GLN A 136 7.61 15.66 -9.76
C GLN A 136 8.42 14.67 -8.90
N TYR A 137 8.36 14.83 -7.58
CA TYR A 137 9.07 13.96 -6.64
C TYR A 137 8.28 13.78 -5.34
N ARG A 138 8.52 12.68 -4.63
CA ARG A 138 7.85 12.40 -3.35
C ARG A 138 8.56 13.11 -2.20
N CYS A 139 7.79 13.80 -1.35
CA CYS A 139 8.31 14.55 -0.20
C CYS A 139 9.14 13.67 0.76
N GLY A 140 8.69 12.45 1.06
CA GLY A 140 9.36 11.53 1.99
C GLY A 140 10.54 10.73 1.41
N THR A 141 10.86 10.86 0.13
CA THR A 141 12.05 10.21 -0.44
C THR A 141 13.23 11.16 -0.34
N GLU A 142 14.29 10.77 0.37
CA GLU A 142 15.55 11.51 0.51
C GLU A 142 16.35 11.59 -0.82
N LYS A 143 15.72 12.00 -1.91
CA LYS A 143 16.44 12.24 -3.17
C LYS A 143 17.08 13.62 -3.09
N LYS A 144 18.23 13.72 -2.40
CA LYS A 144 19.13 14.88 -2.48
C LYS A 144 19.51 15.21 -3.93
N ASN A 145 19.47 14.22 -4.82
CA ASN A 145 19.75 14.34 -6.25
C ASN A 145 18.51 13.98 -7.07
N ILE A 146 17.64 14.97 -7.33
CA ILE A 146 16.55 14.82 -8.29
C ILE A 146 17.11 15.09 -9.69
N THR A 147 17.05 14.10 -10.57
CA THR A 147 17.52 14.19 -11.96
C THR A 147 16.38 14.57 -12.89
N CYS A 148 16.73 15.17 -14.04
CA CYS A 148 15.78 15.38 -15.12
C CYS A 148 15.63 14.09 -15.93
N ASP A 149 14.39 13.72 -16.27
CA ASP A 149 14.05 12.59 -17.13
C ASP A 149 13.54 13.02 -18.52
N GLN A 150 13.45 14.34 -18.76
CA GLN A 150 13.02 14.89 -20.04
C GLN A 150 14.07 14.64 -21.13
N PRO A 151 13.64 14.48 -22.40
CA PRO A 151 14.56 14.37 -23.52
C PRO A 151 15.44 15.62 -23.62
N CYS A 152 16.67 15.46 -24.09
CA CYS A 152 17.52 16.59 -24.39
C CYS A 152 16.99 17.33 -25.64
N GLU A 153 16.75 18.63 -25.51
CA GLU A 153 16.23 19.46 -26.61
C GLU A 153 17.34 20.01 -27.54
N LEU A 154 18.60 19.62 -27.32
CA LEU A 154 19.72 20.07 -28.14
C LEU A 154 19.61 19.51 -29.57
N LEU A 155 19.66 20.38 -30.58
CA LEU A 155 19.83 19.99 -31.97
C LEU A 155 21.31 19.71 -32.27
N LEU A 156 21.60 18.51 -32.76
CA LEU A 156 22.92 18.13 -33.27
C LEU A 156 23.20 18.85 -34.60
N THR A 157 24.45 18.88 -35.03
CA THR A 157 24.87 19.53 -36.29
C THR A 157 24.17 18.97 -37.53
N CYS A 158 23.74 17.71 -37.49
CA CYS A 158 22.95 17.07 -38.54
C CYS A 158 21.47 17.50 -38.57
N GLY A 159 21.03 18.38 -37.65
CA GLY A 159 19.65 18.87 -37.54
C GLY A 159 18.72 17.97 -36.74
N HIS A 160 19.17 16.81 -36.26
CA HIS A 160 18.37 15.93 -35.40
C HIS A 160 18.52 16.29 -33.92
N THR A 161 17.44 16.11 -33.15
CA THR A 161 17.47 16.27 -31.70
C THR A 161 18.34 15.19 -31.04
N CYS A 162 19.06 15.57 -29.99
CA CYS A 162 19.88 14.67 -29.20
C CYS A 162 19.03 13.54 -28.58
N SER A 163 19.52 12.30 -28.68
CA SER A 163 18.83 11.12 -28.13
C SER A 163 19.08 10.90 -26.64
N ALA A 164 19.87 11.75 -25.98
CA ALA A 164 20.20 11.63 -24.57
C ALA A 164 19.10 12.23 -23.67
N THR A 165 19.08 11.83 -22.40
CA THR A 165 18.25 12.50 -21.38
C THR A 165 18.89 13.83 -20.98
N CYS A 166 18.05 14.82 -20.64
CA CYS A 166 18.48 16.13 -20.18
C CYS A 166 19.47 16.02 -18.99
N GLY A 167 20.61 16.68 -19.09
CA GLY A 167 21.68 16.63 -18.08
C GLY A 167 22.73 15.54 -18.31
N GLN A 168 22.49 14.59 -19.22
CA GLN A 168 23.53 13.67 -19.69
C GLN A 168 24.44 14.34 -20.72
N LYS A 169 25.68 13.84 -20.83
CA LYS A 169 26.63 14.31 -21.85
C LYS A 169 26.09 13.94 -23.24
N CYS A 170 25.92 14.93 -24.10
CA CYS A 170 25.48 14.73 -25.48
C CYS A 170 26.58 14.04 -26.30
N SER A 171 26.18 13.08 -27.14
CA SER A 171 27.05 12.44 -28.13
C SER A 171 27.03 13.24 -29.44
N ALA A 172 28.17 13.38 -30.09
CA ALA A 172 28.24 13.92 -31.45
C ALA A 172 27.73 12.92 -32.51
N LYS A 173 27.70 11.63 -32.20
CA LYS A 173 27.16 10.59 -33.08
C LYS A 173 25.63 10.58 -32.98
N CYS A 174 24.97 10.98 -34.07
CA CYS A 174 23.53 10.91 -34.19
C CYS A 174 23.07 9.48 -34.51
N ASN A 175 22.32 8.86 -33.61
CA ASN A 175 21.77 7.51 -33.76
C ASN A 175 20.36 7.48 -34.37
N THR A 176 19.81 8.63 -34.78
CA THR A 176 18.53 8.66 -35.50
C THR A 176 18.65 7.85 -36.79
N LEU A 177 17.74 6.90 -36.97
CA LEU A 177 17.69 6.06 -38.16
C LEU A 177 17.17 6.86 -39.35
N VAL A 178 17.90 6.82 -40.45
CA VAL A 178 17.56 7.50 -41.71
C VAL A 178 17.78 6.56 -42.89
N GLU A 179 17.04 6.77 -44.00
CA GLU A 179 17.26 6.05 -45.25
C GLU A 179 18.52 6.56 -45.95
N PHE A 180 19.39 5.64 -46.34
CA PHE A 180 20.56 5.87 -47.17
C PHE A 180 20.34 5.22 -48.54
N THR A 181 20.81 5.89 -49.59
CA THR A 181 20.86 5.32 -50.94
C THR A 181 22.31 5.20 -51.38
N SER A 182 22.81 3.98 -51.60
CA SER A 182 24.19 3.70 -52.02
C SER A 182 24.31 2.33 -52.67
N GLU A 183 25.14 2.18 -53.69
CA GLU A 183 25.40 0.88 -54.32
C GLU A 183 26.24 -0.02 -53.40
N LEU A 184 25.61 -1.04 -52.81
CA LEU A 184 26.24 -2.01 -51.92
C LEU A 184 26.74 -3.24 -52.69
N GLN A 185 27.68 -3.97 -52.08
CA GLN A 185 28.25 -5.20 -52.65
C GLN A 185 27.22 -6.31 -52.86
N CYS A 186 26.15 -6.33 -52.07
CA CYS A 186 25.03 -7.26 -52.22
C CYS A 186 24.05 -6.88 -53.35
N GLY A 187 24.27 -5.77 -54.06
CA GLY A 187 23.40 -5.28 -55.13
C GLY A 187 22.16 -4.50 -54.66
N HIS A 188 21.89 -4.45 -53.35
CA HIS A 188 20.85 -3.60 -52.78
C HIS A 188 21.31 -2.15 -52.65
N ASN A 189 20.37 -1.21 -52.77
CA ASN A 189 20.71 0.22 -52.81
C ASN A 189 20.00 1.10 -51.79
N LYS A 190 19.13 0.55 -50.94
CA LYS A 190 18.43 1.28 -49.88
C LYS A 190 18.63 0.60 -48.54
N VAL A 191 19.11 1.36 -47.55
CA VAL A 191 19.37 0.83 -46.20
C VAL A 191 18.95 1.86 -45.15
N ILE A 192 18.34 1.39 -44.06
CA ILE A 192 18.03 2.22 -42.89
C ILE A 192 19.17 2.03 -41.89
N ALA A 193 19.87 3.12 -41.57
CA ALA A 193 21.01 3.08 -40.67
C ALA A 193 21.14 4.37 -39.84
N PRO A 194 22.02 4.39 -38.81
CA PRO A 194 22.24 5.59 -38.01
C PRO A 194 22.79 6.79 -38.82
N CYS A 195 22.23 7.98 -38.58
CA CYS A 195 22.58 9.22 -39.29
C CYS A 195 24.08 9.58 -39.22
N TYR A 196 24.80 9.21 -38.16
CA TYR A 196 26.24 9.50 -38.03
C TYR A 196 27.09 8.91 -39.17
N LEU A 197 26.61 7.88 -39.87
CA LEU A 197 27.30 7.29 -41.01
C LEU A 197 27.48 8.26 -42.18
N LYS A 198 26.66 9.32 -42.30
CA LYS A 198 26.83 10.38 -43.31
C LYS A 198 28.19 11.07 -43.22
N ASN A 199 28.74 11.22 -42.01
CA ASN A 199 30.04 11.84 -41.81
C ASN A 199 31.17 10.90 -42.26
N ILE A 200 31.00 9.59 -42.09
CA ILE A 200 31.99 8.60 -42.56
C ILE A 200 32.11 8.62 -44.08
N ALA A 201 31.00 8.86 -44.80
CA ALA A 201 31.03 8.97 -46.25
C ALA A 201 31.98 10.07 -46.78
N GLN A 202 32.22 11.12 -45.97
CA GLN A 202 33.14 12.21 -46.32
C GLN A 202 34.60 11.85 -46.04
N ASP A 203 34.86 11.13 -44.96
CA ASP A 203 36.22 10.81 -44.51
C ASP A 203 36.78 9.53 -45.17
N ASP A 204 35.95 8.50 -45.34
CA ASP A 204 36.35 7.19 -45.88
C ASP A 204 35.15 6.50 -46.60
N PRO A 205 35.07 6.63 -47.94
CA PRO A 205 33.98 6.07 -48.74
C PRO A 205 33.90 4.54 -48.72
N ASP A 206 35.03 3.84 -48.61
CA ASP A 206 35.06 2.37 -48.61
C ASP A 206 34.58 1.83 -47.25
N LEU A 207 35.03 2.45 -46.16
CA LEU A 207 34.56 2.14 -44.82
C LEU A 207 33.07 2.46 -44.64
N TYR A 208 32.59 3.55 -45.24
CA TYR A 208 31.17 3.90 -45.26
C TYR A 208 30.30 2.79 -45.91
N LYS A 209 30.71 2.28 -47.09
CA LYS A 209 30.00 1.19 -47.77
C LYS A 209 30.04 -0.12 -46.98
N SER A 210 31.17 -0.43 -46.34
CA SER A 210 31.32 -1.59 -45.46
C SER A 210 30.34 -1.51 -44.28
N TYR A 211 30.26 -0.37 -43.60
CA TYR A 211 29.31 -0.19 -42.49
C TYR A 211 27.86 -0.29 -42.95
N LEU A 212 27.46 0.36 -44.05
CA LEU A 212 26.10 0.28 -44.56
C LEU A 212 25.71 -1.16 -44.94
N SER A 213 26.64 -1.94 -45.49
CA SER A 213 26.39 -3.34 -45.83
C SER A 213 26.01 -4.17 -44.59
N GLY A 214 26.55 -3.83 -43.42
CA GLY A 214 26.18 -4.46 -42.14
C GLY A 214 24.76 -4.16 -41.65
N TYR A 215 24.10 -3.14 -42.20
CA TYR A 215 22.69 -2.79 -41.93
C TYR A 215 21.75 -3.26 -43.05
N CYS A 216 22.24 -3.95 -44.07
CA CYS A 216 21.41 -4.47 -45.14
C CYS A 216 20.67 -5.73 -44.66
N GLU A 217 19.36 -5.63 -44.45
CA GLU A 217 18.48 -6.75 -44.06
C GLU A 217 17.77 -7.39 -45.26
N ALA A 218 18.07 -6.95 -46.48
CA ALA A 218 17.42 -7.46 -47.68
C ALA A 218 17.88 -8.89 -48.01
N VAL A 219 16.95 -9.72 -48.46
CA VAL A 219 17.26 -11.07 -48.94
C VAL A 219 18.01 -10.97 -50.25
N CYS A 220 19.19 -11.59 -50.33
CA CYS A 220 19.97 -11.72 -51.56
C CYS A 220 19.30 -12.74 -52.49
N GLY A 221 19.25 -12.43 -53.78
CA GLY A 221 18.78 -13.33 -54.85
C GLY A 221 19.93 -14.04 -55.55
#